data_AF-A0A7C6YLB5-F1
#
_entry.id   AF-A0A7C6YLB5-F1
#
_cell.length_a   1.000
_cell.length_b   1.000
_cell.length_c   1.000
_cell.angle_alpha   90.00
_cell.angle_beta   90.00
_cell.angle_gamma   90.00
#
_symmetry.space_group_name_H-M   'P 1'
#
loop_
_entity.id
_entity.type
_entity.pdbx_description
1 polymer ?
#
loop_
_entity_poly.entity_id
_entity_poly.type
_entity_poly.pdbx_seq_one_letter_code
_entity_poly.pdbx_strand_id
1 'polypeptide(L)'
;SQNSLFLYLDNTLLPWNKDSIDEKLKNWINECSSSGIKLCIVSNNKPRRIKDCAKKLNIPAVSGVIKPRKKAFLKALKILNMNPEQVAVVGDQIFTDILGAKRLGLFAILVEPLNENEFFGTKLIRIIEKIVIKKLKDPI
;
A
#
# COMPACT_ATOMS: atom_id res chain seq x y z
N SER A 1 -0.75 -2.98 20.18
CA SER A 1 -1.05 -1.82 19.32
C SER A 1 -0.32 -2.01 18.00
N GLN A 2 -0.87 -1.49 16.89
CA GLN A 2 -0.12 -1.43 15.63
C GLN A 2 0.82 -0.23 15.68
N ASN A 3 2.11 -0.47 15.46
CA ASN A 3 3.16 0.54 15.57
C ASN A 3 3.87 0.74 14.22
N SER A 4 3.28 0.26 13.12
CA SER A 4 3.88 0.31 11.79
C SER A 4 2.82 0.26 10.68
N LEU A 5 3.13 0.92 9.55
CA LEU A 5 2.27 0.94 8.36
C LEU A 5 3.03 0.47 7.12
N PHE A 6 2.41 -0.43 6.37
CA PHE A 6 2.76 -0.73 4.99
C PHE A 6 1.87 0.09 4.07
N LEU A 7 2.47 0.93 3.25
CA LEU A 7 1.79 1.90 2.43
C LEU A 7 1.89 1.50 0.96
N TYR A 8 0.76 1.44 0.26
CA TYR A 8 0.79 1.35 -1.19
C TYR A 8 1.11 2.73 -1.80
N LEU A 9 1.70 2.73 -3.01
CA LEU A 9 2.22 3.97 -3.61
C LEU A 9 1.16 4.69 -4.45
N ASP A 10 0.86 4.15 -5.62
CA ASP A 10 -0.05 4.81 -6.56
C ASP A 10 -1.49 4.70 -6.08
N ASN A 11 -2.22 5.78 -6.24
CA ASN A 11 -3.61 5.96 -5.85
C ASN A 11 -3.88 5.77 -4.34
N THR A 12 -2.82 5.64 -3.54
CA THR A 12 -2.87 5.65 -2.06
C THR A 12 -2.05 6.81 -1.50
N LEU A 13 -0.74 6.86 -1.74
CA LEU A 13 0.11 7.99 -1.31
C LEU A 13 0.25 9.07 -2.38
N LEU A 14 0.32 8.67 -3.64
CA LEU A 14 0.51 9.57 -4.77
C LEU A 14 -0.48 9.23 -5.88
N PRO A 15 -0.98 10.22 -6.65
CA PRO A 15 -1.70 9.93 -7.88
C PRO A 15 -0.82 9.10 -8.83
N TRP A 16 -1.44 8.21 -9.61
CA TRP A 16 -0.72 7.34 -10.53
C TRP A 16 0.26 8.09 -11.43
N ASN A 17 1.49 7.58 -11.51
CA ASN A 17 2.58 8.08 -12.35
C ASN A 17 2.95 9.56 -12.13
N LYS A 18 2.56 10.17 -10.99
CA LYS A 18 3.04 11.48 -10.55
C LYS A 18 4.25 11.32 -9.62
N ASP A 19 5.31 12.07 -9.88
CA ASP A 19 6.55 12.05 -9.06
C ASP A 19 6.62 13.22 -8.06
N SER A 20 5.63 14.12 -8.10
CA SER A 20 5.49 15.25 -7.20
C SER A 20 4.99 14.75 -5.85
N ILE A 21 5.87 14.77 -4.86
CA ILE A 21 5.52 14.62 -3.45
C ILE A 21 5.28 16.02 -2.93
N ASP A 22 4.04 16.31 -2.53
CA ASP A 22 3.70 17.58 -1.90
C ASP A 22 4.15 17.65 -0.44
N GLU A 23 4.14 18.86 0.11
CA GLU A 23 4.56 19.09 1.50
C GLU A 23 3.59 18.46 2.50
N LYS A 24 2.30 18.33 2.15
CA LYS A 24 1.31 17.69 3.01
C LYS A 24 1.65 16.23 3.27
N LEU A 25 2.01 15.47 2.22
CA LEU A 25 2.43 14.09 2.35
C LEU A 25 3.73 13.98 3.14
N LYS A 26 4.73 14.83 2.89
CA LYS A 26 5.98 14.82 3.67
C LYS A 26 5.73 15.07 5.15
N ASN A 27 4.91 16.06 5.49
CA ASN A 27 4.57 16.38 6.87
C ASN A 27 3.90 15.19 7.54
N TRP A 28 2.93 14.54 6.88
CA TRP A 28 2.27 13.35 7.42
C TRP A 28 3.24 12.19 7.66
N ILE A 29 4.18 11.94 6.73
CA ILE A 29 5.24 10.93 6.91
C ILE A 29 6.15 11.26 8.10
N ASN A 30 6.50 12.53 8.26
CA ASN A 30 7.34 13.01 9.37
C ASN A 30 6.62 12.91 10.71
N GLU A 31 5.33 13.25 10.77
CA GLU A 31 4.48 13.15 11.97
C GLU A 31 4.34 11.70 12.43
N CYS A 32 4.08 10.78 11.50
CA CYS A 32 4.05 9.34 11.78
C CYS A 32 5.38 8.86 12.36
N SER A 33 6.48 9.21 11.69
CA SER A 33 7.83 8.79 12.09
C SER A 33 8.21 9.36 13.47
N SER A 34 7.89 10.63 13.73
CA SER A 34 8.15 11.30 15.01
C SER A 34 7.30 10.74 16.15
N SER A 35 6.15 10.15 15.82
CA SER A 35 5.28 9.44 16.75
C SER A 35 5.69 7.97 16.96
N GLY A 36 6.83 7.53 16.38
CA GLY A 36 7.36 6.17 16.50
C GLY A 36 6.69 5.14 15.58
N ILE A 37 5.84 5.57 14.65
CA ILE A 37 5.23 4.68 13.65
C ILE A 37 6.25 4.43 12.53
N LYS A 38 6.65 3.18 12.35
CA LYS A 38 7.54 2.83 11.23
C LYS A 38 6.76 2.65 9.94
N LEU A 39 7.30 3.16 8.84
CA LEU A 39 6.62 3.15 7.54
C LEU A 39 7.42 2.34 6.52
N CYS A 40 6.73 1.62 5.63
CA CYS A 40 7.37 0.97 4.48
C CYS A 40 6.48 1.00 3.25
N ILE A 41 7.03 1.38 2.10
CA ILE A 41 6.31 1.32 0.83
C ILE A 41 6.29 -0.12 0.30
N VAL A 42 5.11 -0.64 -0.06
CA VAL A 42 4.95 -1.97 -0.67
C VAL A 42 4.14 -1.85 -1.95
N SER A 43 4.79 -1.85 -3.11
CA SER A 43 4.16 -1.54 -4.41
C SER A 43 4.52 -2.52 -5.52
N ASN A 44 3.57 -2.74 -6.44
CA ASN A 44 3.77 -3.50 -7.69
C ASN A 44 4.34 -2.64 -8.83
N ASN A 45 4.65 -1.36 -8.58
CA ASN A 45 5.19 -0.46 -9.60
C ASN A 45 6.65 -0.83 -9.96
N LYS A 46 7.18 -0.21 -11.01
CA LYS A 46 8.57 -0.33 -11.48
C LYS A 46 9.55 -0.01 -10.34
N PRO A 47 10.60 -0.82 -10.13
CA PRO A 47 11.57 -0.61 -9.04
C PRO A 47 12.20 0.77 -9.00
N ARG A 48 12.44 1.41 -10.16
CA ARG A 48 12.98 2.77 -10.25
C ARG A 48 12.08 3.78 -9.53
N ARG A 49 10.79 3.83 -9.88
CA ARG A 49 9.81 4.73 -9.25
C ARG A 49 9.67 4.47 -7.75
N ILE A 50 9.62 3.21 -7.34
CA ILE A 50 9.55 2.84 -5.92
C ILE A 50 10.77 3.40 -5.16
N LYS A 51 11.98 3.23 -5.70
CA LYS A 51 13.21 3.75 -5.08
C LYS A 51 13.23 5.27 -5.04
N ASP A 52 12.81 5.93 -6.10
CA ASP A 52 12.80 7.40 -6.18
C ASP A 52 11.83 7.99 -5.16
N CYS A 53 10.61 7.45 -5.05
CA CYS A 53 9.63 7.87 -4.04
C CYS A 53 10.12 7.56 -2.61
N ALA A 54 10.65 6.37 -2.37
CA ALA A 54 11.20 5.96 -1.08
C ALA A 54 12.31 6.90 -0.60
N LYS A 55 13.22 7.27 -1.51
CA LYS A 55 14.30 8.23 -1.23
C LYS A 55 13.76 9.62 -0.88
N LYS A 56 12.79 10.12 -1.65
CA LYS A 56 12.18 11.45 -1.43
C LYS A 56 11.38 11.52 -0.12
N LEU A 57 10.74 10.42 0.28
CA LEU A 57 9.98 10.32 1.53
C LEU A 57 10.83 9.88 2.73
N ASN A 58 12.10 9.51 2.49
CA ASN A 58 13.02 8.98 3.51
C ASN A 58 12.45 7.78 4.30
N ILE A 59 11.76 6.86 3.60
CA ILE A 59 11.23 5.63 4.18
C ILE A 59 11.64 4.40 3.35
N PRO A 60 11.81 3.23 3.97
CA PRO A 60 12.21 2.03 3.24
C PRO A 60 11.10 1.54 2.30
N ALA A 61 11.48 0.76 1.29
CA ALA A 61 10.53 0.22 0.33
C ALA A 61 10.87 -1.19 -0.15
N VAL A 62 9.82 -1.94 -0.46
CA VAL A 62 9.89 -3.24 -1.11
C VAL A 62 9.64 -3.08 -2.60
N SER A 63 10.61 -3.54 -3.41
CA SER A 63 10.51 -3.64 -4.87
C SER A 63 10.89 -5.04 -5.36
N GLY A 64 10.56 -5.34 -6.62
CA GLY A 64 10.92 -6.60 -7.30
C GLY A 64 10.08 -7.82 -6.87
N VAL A 65 8.92 -7.58 -6.28
CA VAL A 65 7.98 -8.61 -5.83
C VAL A 65 6.55 -8.13 -6.14
N ILE A 66 5.67 -9.08 -6.43
CA ILE A 66 4.31 -8.78 -6.92
C ILE A 66 3.30 -9.23 -5.87
N LYS A 67 2.52 -8.28 -5.33
CA LYS A 67 1.29 -8.51 -4.57
C LYS A 67 0.22 -9.16 -5.46
N PRO A 68 -0.63 -10.06 -4.93
CA PRO A 68 -0.87 -10.36 -3.50
C PRO A 68 0.02 -11.47 -2.93
N ARG A 69 1.20 -11.76 -3.52
CA ARG A 69 2.08 -12.81 -2.98
C ARG A 69 2.61 -12.42 -1.60
N LYS A 70 2.54 -13.34 -0.65
CA LYS A 70 3.04 -13.19 0.73
C LYS A 70 4.47 -12.65 0.81
N LYS A 71 5.32 -13.04 -0.15
CA LYS A 71 6.73 -12.64 -0.24
C LYS A 71 6.93 -11.11 -0.18
N ALA A 72 6.01 -10.32 -0.74
CA ALA A 72 6.11 -8.87 -0.71
C ALA A 72 6.00 -8.31 0.72
N PHE A 73 4.99 -8.75 1.46
CA PHE A 73 4.72 -8.34 2.84
C PHE A 73 5.74 -8.92 3.83
N LEU A 74 6.16 -10.18 3.65
CA LEU A 74 7.21 -10.79 4.47
C LEU A 74 8.55 -10.04 4.35
N LYS A 75 8.88 -9.53 3.17
CA LYS A 75 10.07 -8.70 2.97
C LYS A 75 9.93 -7.36 3.71
N ALA A 76 8.75 -6.75 3.70
CA ALA A 76 8.49 -5.51 4.43
C ALA A 76 8.57 -5.72 5.96
N LEU A 77 8.02 -6.82 6.47
CA LEU A 77 8.13 -7.22 7.88
C LEU A 77 9.59 -7.35 8.31
N LYS A 78 10.40 -8.04 7.49
CA LYS A 78 11.84 -8.18 7.74
C LYS A 78 12.58 -6.85 7.74
N ILE A 79 12.23 -5.94 6.83
CA ILE A 79 12.85 -4.60 6.74
C ILE A 79 12.55 -3.76 7.99
N LEU A 80 11.31 -3.80 8.51
CA LEU A 80 10.93 -3.03 9.70
C LEU A 80 11.25 -3.76 11.02
N ASN A 81 11.65 -5.03 10.95
CA ASN A 81 11.80 -5.95 12.07
C ASN A 81 10.51 -6.00 12.93
N MET A 82 9.40 -6.39 12.31
CA MET A 82 8.07 -6.39 12.91
C MET A 82 7.35 -7.74 12.73
N ASN A 83 6.45 -8.03 13.67
CA ASN A 83 5.50 -9.13 13.54
C ASN A 83 4.20 -8.65 12.86
N PRO A 84 3.44 -9.55 12.19
CA PRO A 84 2.22 -9.18 11.47
C PRO A 84 1.19 -8.41 12.32
N GLU A 85 1.05 -8.75 13.59
CA GLU A 85 0.05 -8.17 14.50
C GLU A 85 0.34 -6.69 14.83
N GLN A 86 1.56 -6.23 14.55
CA GLN A 86 2.01 -4.87 14.80
C GLN A 86 1.87 -3.94 13.58
N VAL A 87 1.36 -4.46 12.46
CA VAL A 87 1.38 -3.76 11.16
C VAL A 87 -0.02 -3.62 10.57
N ALA A 88 -0.33 -2.39 10.11
CA ALA A 88 -1.44 -2.10 9.21
C ALA A 88 -0.96 -2.07 7.77
N VAL A 89 -1.79 -2.54 6.84
CA VAL A 89 -1.63 -2.29 5.41
C VAL A 89 -2.64 -1.24 4.97
N VAL A 90 -2.17 -0.17 4.31
CA VAL A 90 -3.03 0.88 3.73
C VAL A 90 -2.88 0.82 2.21
N GLY A 91 -3.99 0.60 1.52
CA GLY A 91 -4.03 0.51 0.06
C GLY A 91 -5.45 0.64 -0.49
N ASP A 92 -5.57 0.77 -1.80
CA ASP A 92 -6.81 1.09 -2.50
C ASP A 92 -7.36 -0.06 -3.35
N GLN A 93 -6.70 -1.23 -3.32
CA GLN A 93 -7.09 -2.40 -4.11
C GLN A 93 -7.34 -3.63 -3.25
N ILE A 94 -8.51 -4.25 -3.46
CA ILE A 94 -8.92 -5.42 -2.68
C ILE A 94 -8.07 -6.64 -3.02
N PHE A 95 -7.86 -6.94 -4.30
CA PHE A 95 -7.22 -8.19 -4.71
C PHE A 95 -5.70 -8.18 -4.57
N THR A 96 -5.08 -7.01 -4.39
CA THR A 96 -3.63 -6.89 -4.21
C THR A 96 -3.28 -6.54 -2.76
N ASP A 97 -3.81 -5.45 -2.23
CA ASP A 97 -3.46 -4.94 -0.90
C ASP A 97 -4.19 -5.72 0.19
N ILE A 98 -5.51 -5.72 0.16
CA ILE A 98 -6.33 -6.29 1.23
C ILE A 98 -6.21 -7.81 1.27
N LEU A 99 -6.33 -8.48 0.13
CA LEU A 99 -6.17 -9.93 0.04
C LEU A 99 -4.77 -10.36 0.44
N GLY A 100 -3.74 -9.62 0.00
CA GLY A 100 -2.35 -9.89 0.38
C GLY A 100 -2.12 -9.75 1.88
N ALA A 101 -2.67 -8.70 2.48
CA ALA A 101 -2.61 -8.43 3.91
C ALA A 101 -3.31 -9.53 4.73
N LYS A 102 -4.57 -9.83 4.39
CA LYS A 102 -5.39 -10.83 5.11
C LYS A 102 -4.80 -12.23 5.07
N ARG A 103 -4.13 -12.61 3.97
CA ARG A 103 -3.41 -13.90 3.85
C ARG A 103 -2.26 -14.08 4.85
N LEU A 104 -1.82 -13.02 5.51
CA LEU A 104 -0.78 -13.00 6.53
C LEU A 104 -1.29 -12.55 7.90
N GLY A 105 -2.61 -12.41 8.09
CA GLY A 105 -3.19 -11.93 9.34
C GLY A 105 -2.93 -10.44 9.62
N LEU A 106 -2.45 -9.69 8.64
CA LEU A 106 -2.22 -8.24 8.77
C LEU A 106 -3.57 -7.52 8.86
N PHE A 107 -3.61 -6.45 9.66
CA PHE A 107 -4.72 -5.52 9.61
C PHE A 107 -4.68 -4.76 8.28
N ALA A 108 -5.83 -4.56 7.66
CA ALA A 108 -5.92 -4.01 6.31
C ALA A 108 -6.95 -2.88 6.28
N ILE A 109 -6.51 -1.72 5.80
CA ILE A 109 -7.28 -0.50 5.65
C ILE A 109 -7.41 -0.25 4.15
N LEU A 110 -8.64 -0.36 3.65
CA LEU A 110 -8.98 -0.02 2.28
C LEU A 110 -9.31 1.47 2.21
N VAL A 111 -8.62 2.21 1.34
CA VAL A 111 -8.88 3.64 1.10
C VAL A 111 -9.44 3.87 -0.30
N GLU A 112 -10.07 5.02 -0.52
CA GLU A 112 -10.50 5.43 -1.85
C GLU A 112 -9.30 5.86 -2.71
N PRO A 113 -9.28 5.52 -4.01
CA PRO A 113 -8.18 5.89 -4.89
C PRO A 113 -8.13 7.41 -5.09
N LEU A 114 -6.92 7.98 -5.03
CA LEU A 114 -6.71 9.43 -5.22
C LEU A 114 -7.12 9.95 -6.61
N ASN A 115 -7.12 9.10 -7.64
CA ASN A 115 -7.57 9.46 -8.98
C ASN A 115 -8.10 8.23 -9.75
N GLU A 116 -8.75 8.49 -10.89
CA GLU A 116 -9.23 7.45 -11.81
C GLU A 116 -8.19 7.06 -12.89
N ASN A 117 -7.07 7.80 -12.95
CA ASN A 117 -6.00 7.54 -13.92
C ASN A 117 -5.13 6.41 -13.42
N GLU A 118 -5.02 5.32 -14.18
CA GLU A 118 -4.22 4.16 -13.81
C GLU A 118 -3.94 3.26 -15.01
N PHE A 119 -3.05 2.29 -14.82
CA PHE A 119 -2.71 1.31 -15.83
C PHE A 119 -3.94 0.50 -16.26
N PHE A 120 -4.05 0.18 -17.56
CA PHE A 120 -5.21 -0.52 -18.13
C PHE A 120 -5.54 -1.84 -17.41
N GLY A 121 -4.53 -2.64 -17.10
CA GLY A 121 -4.72 -3.88 -16.33
C GLY A 121 -5.33 -3.63 -14.95
N THR A 122 -4.96 -2.53 -14.29
CA THR A 122 -5.55 -2.13 -13.01
C THR A 122 -7.02 -1.78 -13.16
N LYS A 123 -7.39 -1.03 -14.21
CA LYS A 123 -8.79 -0.68 -14.49
C LYS A 123 -9.67 -1.92 -14.63
N LEU A 124 -9.18 -2.94 -15.36
CA LEU A 124 -9.91 -4.21 -15.52
C LEU A 124 -10.12 -4.92 -14.18
N ILE A 125 -9.08 -4.99 -13.35
CA ILE A 125 -9.16 -5.58 -12.01
C ILE A 125 -10.19 -4.84 -11.15
N ARG A 126 -10.26 -3.52 -11.21
CA ARG A 126 -11.26 -2.74 -10.46
C ARG A 126 -12.70 -3.05 -10.83
N ILE A 127 -12.98 -3.34 -12.11
CA ILE A 127 -14.34 -3.75 -12.53
C ILE A 127 -14.74 -5.03 -11.80
N ILE A 128 -13.82 -6.00 -11.73
CA ILE A 128 -14.04 -7.27 -11.02
C ILE A 128 -14.20 -7.00 -9.51
N GLU A 129 -13.36 -6.14 -8.91
CA GLU A 129 -13.47 -5.76 -7.50
C GLU A 129 -14.84 -5.15 -7.19
N LYS A 130 -15.34 -4.23 -8.02
CA LYS A 130 -16.66 -3.61 -7.85
C LYS A 130 -17.79 -4.65 -7.85
N ILE A 131 -17.72 -5.65 -8.74
CA ILE A 131 -18.70 -6.74 -8.79
C ILE A 131 -18.66 -7.55 -7.48
N VAL A 132 -17.46 -7.89 -6.99
CA VAL A 132 -17.31 -8.64 -5.74
C VAL A 132 -17.81 -7.83 -4.54
N ILE A 133 -17.45 -6.55 -4.44
CA ILE A 133 -17.93 -5.66 -3.36
C ILE A 133 -19.46 -5.60 -3.37
N LYS A 134 -20.08 -5.43 -4.55
CA LYS A 134 -21.54 -5.38 -4.67
C LYS A 134 -22.18 -6.66 -4.15
N LYS A 135 -21.68 -7.82 -4.57
CA LYS A 135 -22.16 -9.13 -4.08
C LYS A 135 -21.98 -9.35 -2.58
N LEU A 136 -20.98 -8.72 -1.96
CA LEU A 136 -20.74 -8.83 -0.52
C LEU A 136 -21.57 -7.83 0.31
N LYS A 137 -22.00 -6.72 -0.30
CA LYS A 137 -22.84 -5.68 0.33
C LYS A 137 -24.33 -5.96 0.20
N ASP A 138 -24.73 -6.72 -0.81
CA ASP A 138 -26.08 -7.27 -0.96
C ASP A 138 -26.07 -8.70 -0.38
N PRO A 139 -26.26 -8.90 0.94
CA PRO A 139 -26.45 -10.26 1.46
C PRO A 139 -27.72 -10.82 0.82
N ILE A 140 -27.62 -12.05 0.30
CA ILE A 140 -28.76 -12.87 -0.11
C ILE A 140 -29.77 -12.94 1.04
#